data_AF-A0A497LCX1-F1
#
_entry.id   AF-A0A497LCX1-F1
#
_cell.length_a   1.000
_cell.length_b   1.000
_cell.length_c   1.000
_cell.angle_alpha   90.00
_cell.angle_beta   90.00
_cell.angle_gamma   90.00
#
_symmetry.space_group_name_H-M   'P 1'
#
loop_
_entity.id
_entity.type
_entity.pdbx_description
1 polymer ?
#
loop_
_entity_poly.entity_id
_entity_poly.type
_entity_poly.pdbx_seq_one_letter_code
_entity_poly.pdbx_strand_id
1 'polypeptide(L)' 'VREAYLFGSVARGDSLDVSDIDLLVVSPSVRGLRRDERMSLAYRAWRFRKAADIIILTPEEFERALERSVVLRDARRY' A
#
# COMPACT_ATOMS: atom_id res chain seq x y z
N VAL A 1 -3.45 -1.02 -12.33
CA VAL A 1 -3.33 -1.66 -10.99
C VAL A 1 -3.71 -3.12 -11.15
N ARG A 2 -2.97 -4.05 -10.53
CA ARG A 2 -3.31 -5.48 -10.52
C ARG A 2 -4.11 -5.81 -9.28
N GLU A 3 -3.59 -5.44 -8.10
CA GLU A 3 -4.24 -5.66 -6.80
C GLU A 3 -4.06 -4.40 -5.94
N ALA A 4 -4.98 -4.16 -5.01
CA ALA A 4 -4.87 -3.13 -4.00
C ALA A 4 -5.48 -3.63 -2.69
N TYR A 5 -4.81 -3.37 -1.58
CA TYR A 5 -5.19 -3.83 -0.26
C TYR A 5 -5.26 -2.63 0.69
N LEU A 6 -6.38 -2.53 1.41
CA LEU A 6 -6.53 -1.64 2.56
C LEU A 6 -6.18 -2.46 3.80
N PHE A 7 -5.26 -1.96 4.61
CA PHE A 7 -4.87 -2.64 5.85
C PHE A 7 -4.79 -1.66 7.01
N GLY A 8 -4.22 -2.09 8.12
CA GLY A 8 -4.06 -1.24 9.28
C GLY A 8 -5.38 -0.98 10.00
N SER A 9 -5.41 0.12 10.77
CA SER A 9 -6.52 0.38 11.70
C SER A 9 -7.87 0.63 11.01
N VAL A 10 -7.82 1.24 9.81
CA VAL A 10 -9.01 1.51 9.01
C VAL A 10 -9.65 0.20 8.54
N ALA A 11 -8.85 -0.77 8.10
CA ALA A 11 -9.36 -2.09 7.71
C ALA A 11 -9.94 -2.89 8.89
N ARG A 12 -9.35 -2.75 10.09
CA ARG A 12 -9.83 -3.42 11.31
C ARG A 12 -11.06 -2.78 11.94
N GLY A 13 -11.41 -1.55 11.53
CA GLY A 13 -12.52 -0.80 12.11
C GLY A 13 -12.21 -0.20 13.49
N ASP A 14 -10.93 -0.17 13.89
CA ASP A 14 -10.45 0.41 15.15
C ASP A 14 -9.73 1.76 14.94
N SER A 15 -9.85 2.35 13.75
CA SER A 15 -9.24 3.64 13.42
C SER A 15 -9.86 4.82 14.15
N LEU A 16 -9.02 5.78 14.52
CA LEU A 16 -9.44 7.10 14.98
C LEU A 16 -9.61 8.04 13.77
N ASP A 17 -10.27 9.18 13.98
CA ASP A 17 -10.44 10.20 12.92
C ASP A 17 -9.10 10.72 12.37
N VAL A 18 -8.08 10.74 13.23
CA VAL A 18 -6.72 11.18 12.91
C VAL A 18 -5.84 10.09 12.30
N SER A 19 -6.30 8.82 12.29
CA SER A 19 -5.54 7.73 11.69
C SER A 19 -5.36 7.94 10.19
N ASP A 20 -4.20 7.60 9.67
CA ASP A 20 -3.94 7.53 8.25
C ASP A 20 -4.57 6.29 7.61
N ILE A 21 -4.62 6.28 6.28
CA ILE A 21 -5.07 5.16 5.46
C ILE A 21 -3.85 4.38 4.98
N ASP A 22 -3.69 3.14 5.44
CA ASP A 22 -2.64 2.24 4.97
C ASP A 22 -3.06 1.51 3.69
N LEU A 23 -2.35 1.75 2.59
CA LEU A 23 -2.64 1.13 1.29
C LEU A 23 -1.43 0.43 0.71
N LEU A 24 -1.65 -0.79 0.23
CA LEU A 24 -0.69 -1.52 -0.59
C LEU A 24 -1.23 -1.65 -1.99
N VAL A 25 -0.51 -1.13 -2.97
CA VAL A 25 -0.85 -1.22 -4.39
C VAL A 25 0.15 -2.12 -5.10
N VAL A 26 -0.34 -3.17 -5.76
CA VAL A 26 0.47 -4.06 -6.58
C VAL A 26 0.23 -3.70 -8.05
N SER A 27 1.29 -3.28 -8.74
CA SER A 27 1.21 -2.93 -10.16
C SER A 27 2.47 -3.33 -10.93
N PRO A 28 2.37 -4.08 -12.04
CA PRO A 28 3.54 -4.37 -12.87
C PRO A 28 4.12 -3.10 -13.54
N SER A 29 3.33 -2.03 -13.65
CA SER A 29 3.73 -0.77 -14.29
C SER A 29 4.81 0.01 -13.54
N VAL A 30 5.10 -0.32 -12.28
CA VAL A 30 6.16 0.35 -11.50
C VAL A 30 7.49 -0.37 -11.54
N ARG A 31 7.61 -1.43 -12.36
CA ARG A 31 8.88 -2.14 -12.54
C ARG A 31 9.94 -1.19 -13.09
N GLY A 32 11.12 -1.20 -12.46
CA GLY A 32 12.23 -0.32 -12.81
C GLY A 32 12.16 1.08 -12.20
N LEU A 33 11.03 1.47 -11.58
CA LEU A 33 10.95 2.73 -10.84
C LEU A 33 11.66 2.61 -9.50
N ARG A 34 12.44 3.64 -9.16
CA ARG A 34 13.04 3.85 -7.85
C ARG A 34 11.98 4.18 -6.80
N ARG A 35 12.36 4.08 -5.53
CA ARG A 35 11.46 4.31 -4.39
C ARG A 35 10.90 5.74 -4.37
N ASP A 36 11.72 6.74 -4.65
CA ASP A 36 11.34 8.16 -4.73
C ASP A 36 10.33 8.44 -5.85
N GLU A 37 10.50 7.78 -7.00
CA GLU A 37 9.58 7.89 -8.13
C GLU A 37 8.20 7.30 -7.80
N ARG A 38 8.19 6.16 -7.10
CA ARG A 38 6.95 5.52 -6.62
C ARG A 38 6.25 6.36 -5.55
N MET A 39 7.00 6.94 -4.60
CA MET A 39 6.44 7.86 -3.60
C MET A 39 5.84 9.11 -4.27
N SER A 40 6.54 9.67 -5.26
CA SER A 40 6.04 10.81 -6.04
C SER A 40 4.77 10.46 -6.82
N LEU A 41 4.68 9.23 -7.35
CA LEU A 41 3.48 8.74 -8.02
C LEU A 41 2.30 8.60 -7.04
N ALA A 42 2.54 7.99 -5.87
CA ALA A 42 1.54 7.86 -4.80
C ALA A 42 1.01 9.22 -4.37
N TYR A 43 1.91 10.17 -4.06
CA TYR A 43 1.55 11.52 -3.63
C TYR A 43 0.70 12.26 -4.68
N ARG A 44 1.07 12.19 -5.96
CA ARG A 44 0.29 12.84 -7.03
C ARG A 44 -1.07 12.17 -7.28
N ALA A 45 -1.17 10.87 -7.06
CA ALA A 45 -2.41 10.12 -7.27
C ALA A 45 -3.39 10.29 -6.10
N TRP A 46 -2.89 10.54 -4.88
CA TRP A 46 -3.71 10.67 -3.69
C TRP A 46 -4.37 12.04 -3.61
N ARG A 47 -5.69 12.09 -3.84
CA ARG A 47 -6.48 13.35 -3.87
C ARG A 47 -7.36 13.56 -2.64
N PHE A 48 -7.28 12.67 -1.65
CA PHE A 48 -8.12 12.73 -0.46
C PHE A 48 -7.49 13.62 0.61
N ARG A 49 -8.34 14.22 1.45
CA ARG A 49 -7.90 15.06 2.58
C ARG A 49 -7.26 14.25 3.70
N LYS A 50 -7.62 12.99 3.84
CA LYS A 50 -7.10 12.08 4.86
C LYS A 50 -5.68 11.66 4.47
N ALA A 51 -4.77 11.62 5.44
CA ALA A 51 -3.41 11.13 5.22
C ALA A 51 -3.45 9.66 4.78
N ALA A 52 -2.48 9.25 3.96
CA ALA A 52 -2.34 7.87 3.55
C ALA A 52 -0.88 7.47 3.40
N ASP A 53 -0.57 6.30 3.95
CA ASP A 53 0.69 5.62 3.79
C ASP A 53 0.53 4.58 2.67
N ILE A 54 1.08 4.91 1.50
CA ILE A 54 0.89 4.13 0.28
C ILE A 54 2.19 3.42 -0.08
N ILE A 55 2.16 2.10 -0.04
CA ILE A 55 3.23 1.21 -0.49
C ILE A 55 2.90 0.74 -1.91
N ILE A 56 3.82 0.91 -2.87
CA ILE A 56 3.63 0.41 -4.24
C ILE A 56 4.70 -0.63 -4.60
N LEU A 57 4.27 -1.86 -4.89
CA LEU A 57 5.13 -2.98 -5.24
C LEU A 57 4.82 -3.52 -6.65
N THR A 58 5.81 -4.14 -7.29
CA THR A 58 5.55 -5.06 -8.40
C THR A 58 4.96 -6.38 -7.88
N PRO A 59 4.31 -7.19 -8.73
CA PRO A 59 3.84 -8.52 -8.32
C PRO A 59 4.96 -9.39 -7.72
N GLU A 60 6.16 -9.34 -8.30
CA GLU A 60 7.29 -10.15 -7.81
C GLU A 60 7.83 -9.64 -6.46
N GLU A 61 7.84 -8.32 -6.25
CA GLU A 61 8.20 -7.73 -4.96
C GLU A 61 7.17 -8.08 -3.88
N PHE A 62 5.89 -8.08 -4.24
CA PHE A 62 4.81 -8.44 -3.33
C PHE A 62 4.89 -9.89 -2.87
N GLU A 63 5.07 -10.85 -3.79
CA GLU A 63 5.31 -12.26 -3.47
C GLU A 63 6.44 -12.42 -2.46
N ARG A 64 7.60 -11.80 -2.70
CA ARG A 64 8.75 -11.82 -1.78
C ARG A 64 8.45 -11.15 -0.44
N ALA A 65 7.62 -10.11 -0.44
CA ALA A 65 7.28 -9.36 0.77
C ALA A 65 6.32 -10.15 1.67
N LEU A 66 5.45 -10.98 1.09
CA LEU A 66 4.57 -11.89 1.83
C LEU A 66 5.34 -12.97 2.59
N GLU A 67 6.45 -13.45 2.06
CA GLU A 67 7.30 -14.43 2.76
C GLU A 67 7.93 -13.83 4.03
N ARG A 68 8.21 -12.51 4.03
CA ARG A 68 9.04 -11.84 5.03
C ARG A 68 8.28 -10.96 6.00
N SER A 69 7.10 -10.46 5.62
CA SER A 69 6.32 -9.52 6.41
C SER A 69 5.03 -10.14 6.91
N VAL A 70 4.86 -10.19 8.24
CA VAL A 70 3.59 -10.57 8.87
C VAL A 70 2.50 -9.55 8.54
N VAL A 71 2.85 -8.26 8.52
CA VAL A 71 1.90 -7.16 8.24
C VAL A 71 1.35 -7.26 6.82
N LEU A 72 2.19 -7.54 5.82
CA LEU A 72 1.72 -7.65 4.44
C LEU A 72 0.94 -8.95 4.18
N ARG A 73 1.23 -10.02 4.95
CA ARG A 73 0.37 -11.21 4.96
C ARG A 73 -1.00 -10.92 5.55
N ASP A 74 -1.05 -10.13 6.62
CA ASP A 74 -2.31 -9.70 7.24
C ASP A 74 -3.10 -8.78 6.30
N ALA A 75 -2.42 -7.90 5.55
CA ALA A 75 -3.05 -7.04 4.54
C ALA A 75 -3.81 -7.82 3.45
N ARG A 76 -3.48 -9.09 3.18
CA ARG A 76 -4.23 -9.96 2.25
C ARG A 76 -5.52 -10.54 2.82
N ARG A 77 -5.76 -10.41 4.12
CA ARG A 77 -6.92 -11.01 4.81
C ARG A 77 -8.16 -10.12 4.77
N TYR A 78 -7.99 -8.85 4.45
CA TYR A 78 -9.05 -7.85 4.31
C TYR A 78 -9.26 -7.55 2.82
#